data_AF-A0A9D3LUF8-F1
#
_entry.id   AF-A0A9D3LUF8-F1
#
_cell.length_a   1.000
_cell.length_b   1.000
_cell.length_c   1.000
_cell.angle_alpha   90.00
_cell.angle_beta   90.00
_cell.angle_gamma   90.00
#
_symmetry.space_group_name_H-M   'P 1'
#
loop_
_entity.id
_entity.type
_entity.pdbx_description
1 polymer ?
#
loop_
_entity_poly.entity_id
_entity_poly.type
_entity_poly.pdbx_seq_one_letter_code
_entity_poly.pdbx_strand_id
1 'polypeptide(L)'
;MKKERETAERPLEERGQWGSKVEFLLAVAGNVVGLGNVWRFPYLCYKNGGGAFLVPYLLFVVICGIPLFLLETAMGQYTQEGGITCWRKLCPLAEGIGYAGQLILFYSCMCYIIILAWALFYLYFSFSSQLPWASCSNTWNSGLTLPGALQGVVFYLYPDPSHLTDPQVWMEAGSQIFFSYSLGVGTLTVLGSYNTYNNNCYKDCLWLCLLNSGTSVVAGFAVFSVLGFMAHEQGVAIEEVAESGPGLAFIAYPQAVAMMPLPQLWATCFFIMIILLGLDTQFVAMEAVMTTMKDLFPTVLRRAGHREIFLLLFCLTCFVLQLVMVTQGSFIFSVVEYQPLTFNRWYVYPDWAYVLGWLLALSSVVLVRGGVWSSSPSALALSDR
;
A
#
# COMPACT_ATOMS: atom_id res chain seq x y z
N MET A 1 -6.95 -51.15 -38.49
CA MET A 1 -6.37 -50.37 -37.36
C MET A 1 -6.76 -48.90 -37.49
N LYS A 2 -7.85 -48.46 -36.86
CA LYS A 2 -8.00 -47.04 -36.49
C LYS A 2 -7.41 -46.90 -35.10
N LYS A 3 -6.31 -46.17 -34.96
CA LYS A 3 -5.72 -45.84 -33.66
C LYS A 3 -6.39 -44.54 -33.23
N GLU A 4 -7.47 -44.65 -32.47
CA GLU A 4 -8.12 -43.49 -31.88
C GLU A 4 -7.11 -42.78 -30.99
N ARG A 5 -6.72 -41.56 -31.41
CA ARG A 5 -6.05 -40.61 -30.53
C ARG A 5 -7.13 -40.03 -29.62
N GLU A 6 -7.50 -40.79 -28.60
CA GLU A 6 -7.95 -40.17 -27.36
C GLU A 6 -6.80 -39.29 -26.88
N THR A 7 -6.95 -37.99 -27.13
CA THR A 7 -6.05 -37.00 -26.56
C THR A 7 -6.43 -36.96 -25.09
N ALA A 8 -5.71 -37.69 -24.25
CA ALA A 8 -5.96 -37.70 -22.81
C ALA A 8 -5.79 -36.27 -22.28
N GLU A 9 -6.90 -35.54 -22.16
CA GLU A 9 -6.92 -34.22 -21.58
C GLU A 9 -6.45 -34.37 -20.13
N ARG A 10 -5.33 -33.73 -19.80
CA ARG A 10 -4.81 -33.75 -18.43
C ARG A 10 -5.90 -33.20 -17.51
N PRO A 11 -6.22 -33.88 -16.40
CA PRO A 11 -7.32 -33.47 -15.52
C PRO A 11 -7.09 -32.04 -15.05
N LEU A 12 -8.17 -31.26 -14.99
CA LEU A 12 -8.15 -29.92 -14.42
C LEU A 12 -7.98 -30.04 -12.90
N GLU A 13 -7.12 -29.20 -12.33
CA GLU A 13 -6.98 -29.09 -10.88
C GLU A 13 -8.27 -28.58 -10.24
N GLU A 14 -8.71 -29.24 -9.18
CA GLU A 14 -9.85 -28.81 -8.38
C GLU A 14 -9.54 -27.51 -7.60
N ARG A 15 -10.58 -26.79 -7.17
CA ARG A 15 -10.41 -25.62 -6.29
C ARG A 15 -9.94 -26.13 -4.93
N GLY A 16 -8.78 -25.66 -4.47
CA GLY A 16 -8.32 -25.92 -3.10
C GLY A 16 -9.21 -25.27 -2.05
N GLN A 17 -8.92 -25.58 -0.78
CA GLN A 17 -9.44 -24.90 0.40
C GLN A 17 -8.28 -24.61 1.36
N TRP A 18 -8.50 -23.74 2.35
CA TRP A 18 -7.50 -23.53 3.41
C TRP A 18 -7.20 -24.85 4.15
N GLY A 19 -5.92 -25.15 4.38
CA GLY A 19 -5.50 -26.36 5.10
C GLY A 19 -5.88 -26.31 6.58
N SER A 20 -5.93 -25.10 7.14
CA SER A 20 -6.41 -24.85 8.51
C SER A 20 -7.08 -23.49 8.65
N LYS A 21 -7.92 -23.35 9.68
CA LYS A 21 -8.52 -22.06 10.07
C LYS A 21 -7.48 -21.01 10.46
N VAL A 22 -6.31 -21.44 10.95
CA VAL A 22 -5.22 -20.54 11.33
C VAL A 22 -4.57 -19.91 10.09
N GLU A 23 -4.37 -20.67 9.02
CA GLU A 23 -3.90 -20.12 7.73
C GLU A 23 -4.83 -19.02 7.21
N PHE A 24 -6.15 -19.27 7.21
CA PHE A 24 -7.15 -18.26 6.82
C PHE A 24 -7.05 -17.00 7.68
N LEU A 25 -7.04 -17.14 9.01
CA LEU A 25 -6.98 -15.99 9.92
C LEU A 25 -5.67 -15.20 9.77
N LEU A 26 -4.53 -15.86 9.58
CA LEU A 26 -3.24 -15.19 9.37
C LEU A 26 -3.16 -14.51 7.99
N ALA A 27 -3.66 -15.15 6.93
CA ALA A 27 -3.71 -14.55 5.59
C ALA A 27 -4.60 -13.30 5.56
N VAL A 28 -5.76 -13.33 6.22
CA VAL A 28 -6.61 -12.14 6.33
C VAL A 28 -5.97 -11.09 7.25
N ALA A 29 -5.33 -11.49 8.35
CA ALA A 29 -4.62 -10.56 9.24
C ALA A 29 -3.51 -9.79 8.52
N GLY A 30 -2.65 -10.46 7.73
CA GLY A 30 -1.60 -9.83 6.93
C GLY A 30 -2.09 -8.99 5.75
N ASN A 31 -3.36 -9.13 5.35
CA ASN A 31 -4.00 -8.24 4.39
C ASN A 31 -4.53 -6.95 5.01
N VAL A 32 -5.10 -7.02 6.23
CA VAL A 32 -5.69 -5.83 6.89
C VAL A 32 -4.64 -5.05 7.66
N VAL A 33 -3.74 -5.74 8.36
CA VAL A 33 -2.61 -5.14 9.08
C VAL A 33 -1.49 -4.89 8.08
N GLY A 34 -1.46 -3.68 7.53
CA GLY A 34 -0.45 -3.23 6.58
C GLY A 34 0.16 -1.87 6.96
N LEU A 35 0.84 -1.28 5.99
CA LEU A 35 1.58 -0.03 6.14
C LEU A 35 0.67 1.16 6.54
N GLY A 36 -0.59 1.14 6.10
CA GLY A 36 -1.59 2.15 6.48
C GLY A 36 -1.91 2.19 7.98
N ASN A 37 -1.75 1.07 8.70
CA ASN A 37 -1.92 1.02 10.15
C ASN A 37 -0.76 1.73 10.88
N VAL A 38 0.44 1.72 10.27
CA VAL A 38 1.65 2.32 10.83
C VAL A 38 1.75 3.81 10.51
N TRP A 39 1.59 4.22 9.24
CA TRP A 39 1.83 5.63 8.89
C TRP A 39 0.58 6.48 8.64
N ARG A 40 -0.56 5.87 8.27
CA ARG A 40 -1.76 6.63 7.88
C ARG A 40 -2.70 6.83 9.07
N PHE A 41 -3.05 5.76 9.78
CA PHE A 41 -3.93 5.87 10.94
C PHE A 41 -3.40 6.83 12.01
N PRO A 42 -2.10 6.78 12.41
CA PRO A 42 -1.62 7.67 13.47
C PRO A 42 -1.63 9.14 13.05
N TYR A 43 -1.20 9.42 11.80
CA TYR A 43 -1.26 10.76 11.22
C TYR A 43 -2.69 11.32 11.15
N LEU A 44 -3.67 10.52 10.70
CA LEU A 44 -5.08 10.93 10.64
C LEU A 44 -5.66 11.15 12.04
N CYS A 45 -5.31 10.31 13.01
CA CYS A 45 -5.73 10.46 14.40
C CYS A 45 -5.23 11.79 14.97
N TYR A 46 -3.94 12.08 14.78
CA TYR A 46 -3.31 13.32 15.17
C TYR A 46 -3.94 14.56 14.51
N LYS A 47 -4.02 14.59 13.17
CA LYS A 47 -4.56 15.70 12.38
C LYS A 47 -6.00 16.08 12.77
N ASN A 48 -6.81 15.10 13.16
CA ASN A 48 -8.26 15.24 13.35
C ASN A 48 -8.69 15.31 14.83
N GLY A 49 -7.91 16.00 15.67
CA GLY A 49 -8.23 16.22 17.08
C GLY A 49 -7.72 15.13 18.04
N GLY A 50 -6.63 14.46 17.68
CA GLY A 50 -5.94 13.49 18.53
C GLY A 50 -6.84 12.33 18.97
N GLY A 51 -6.99 12.16 20.29
CA GLY A 51 -7.84 11.11 20.86
C GLY A 51 -9.33 11.25 20.52
N ALA A 52 -9.80 12.44 20.11
CA ALA A 52 -11.20 12.65 19.72
C ALA A 52 -11.54 11.88 18.43
N PHE A 53 -10.60 11.71 17.50
CA PHE A 53 -10.77 10.95 16.25
C PHE A 53 -11.17 9.49 16.47
N LEU A 54 -10.85 8.92 17.64
CA LEU A 54 -11.26 7.55 17.98
C LEU A 54 -12.78 7.40 18.06
N VAL A 55 -13.54 8.46 18.35
CA VAL A 55 -15.02 8.43 18.41
C VAL A 55 -15.64 8.16 17.03
N PRO A 56 -15.44 8.98 15.98
CA PRO A 56 -15.94 8.68 14.64
C PRO A 56 -15.32 7.41 14.06
N TYR A 57 -14.03 7.15 14.31
CA TYR A 57 -13.37 5.92 13.86
C TYR A 57 -14.04 4.65 14.41
N LEU A 58 -14.22 4.55 15.73
CA LEU A 58 -14.86 3.37 16.36
C LEU A 58 -16.34 3.26 15.98
N LEU A 59 -17.04 4.38 15.76
CA LEU A 59 -18.39 4.32 15.19
C LEU A 59 -18.34 3.65 13.81
N PHE A 60 -17.51 4.13 12.88
CA PHE A 60 -17.38 3.56 11.54
C PHE A 60 -16.90 2.10 11.53
N VAL A 61 -16.06 1.66 12.47
CA VAL A 61 -15.76 0.23 12.68
C VAL A 61 -17.04 -0.58 12.88
N VAL A 62 -17.95 -0.11 13.74
CA VAL A 62 -19.18 -0.83 14.10
C VAL A 62 -20.27 -0.72 13.02
N ILE A 63 -20.48 0.49 12.45
CA ILE A 63 -21.60 0.72 11.51
C ILE A 63 -21.28 0.35 10.05
N CYS A 64 -20.01 0.37 9.64
CA CYS A 64 -19.61 0.10 8.25
C CYS A 64 -18.54 -0.99 8.16
N GLY A 65 -17.48 -0.90 8.96
CA GLY A 65 -16.33 -1.81 8.91
C GLY A 65 -16.72 -3.27 9.08
N ILE A 66 -17.18 -3.65 10.27
CA ILE A 66 -17.58 -5.03 10.60
C ILE A 66 -18.70 -5.55 9.66
N PRO A 67 -19.80 -4.80 9.39
CA PRO A 67 -20.85 -5.27 8.48
C PRO A 67 -20.37 -5.54 7.05
N LEU A 68 -19.57 -4.65 6.45
CA LEU A 68 -19.07 -4.83 5.08
C LEU A 68 -17.98 -5.90 5.00
N PHE A 69 -17.11 -5.99 6.00
CA PHE A 69 -16.09 -7.04 6.11
C PHE A 69 -16.73 -8.43 6.18
N LEU A 70 -17.77 -8.57 7.01
CA LEU A 70 -18.58 -9.77 7.11
C LEU A 70 -19.31 -10.07 5.80
N LEU A 71 -19.91 -9.05 5.17
CA LEU A 71 -20.62 -9.19 3.90
C LEU A 71 -19.72 -9.79 2.82
N GLU A 72 -18.55 -9.22 2.56
CA GLU A 72 -17.62 -9.76 1.54
C GLU A 72 -17.09 -11.15 1.89
N THR A 73 -16.70 -11.37 3.16
CA THR A 73 -16.16 -12.67 3.59
C THR A 73 -17.21 -13.78 3.47
N ALA A 74 -18.45 -13.50 3.91
CA ALA A 74 -19.57 -14.42 3.80
C ALA A 74 -20.03 -14.61 2.35
N MET A 75 -20.02 -13.56 1.53
CA MET A 75 -20.33 -13.61 0.10
C MET A 75 -19.34 -14.52 -0.65
N GLY A 76 -18.05 -14.38 -0.38
CA GLY A 76 -16.99 -15.26 -0.88
C GLY A 76 -17.19 -16.71 -0.43
N GLN A 77 -17.34 -16.94 0.87
CA GLN A 77 -17.55 -18.28 1.45
C GLN A 77 -18.83 -18.96 0.93
N TYR A 78 -19.90 -18.20 0.69
CA TYR A 78 -21.15 -18.72 0.15
C TYR A 78 -21.05 -19.06 -1.35
N THR A 79 -20.42 -18.18 -2.15
CA THR A 79 -20.32 -18.40 -3.59
C THR A 79 -19.26 -19.44 -3.98
N GLN A 80 -18.17 -19.56 -3.21
CA GLN A 80 -16.98 -20.36 -3.55
C GLN A 80 -16.38 -19.95 -4.90
N GLU A 81 -16.31 -18.64 -5.16
CA GLU A 81 -15.93 -18.02 -6.43
C GLU A 81 -15.01 -16.81 -6.22
N GLY A 82 -14.16 -16.51 -7.21
CA GLY A 82 -13.31 -15.31 -7.23
C GLY A 82 -14.08 -14.01 -7.46
N GLY A 83 -13.36 -12.88 -7.44
CA GLY A 83 -13.94 -11.54 -7.34
C GLY A 83 -14.92 -11.14 -8.46
N ILE A 84 -14.76 -11.66 -9.68
CA ILE A 84 -15.68 -11.41 -10.81
C ILE A 84 -16.79 -12.46 -10.89
N THR A 85 -16.45 -13.74 -10.79
CA THR A 85 -17.43 -14.83 -10.92
C THR A 85 -18.43 -14.88 -9.77
N CYS A 86 -18.03 -14.40 -8.58
CA CYS A 86 -18.92 -14.15 -7.45
C CYS A 86 -20.06 -13.19 -7.82
N TRP A 87 -19.75 -12.01 -8.35
CA TRP A 87 -20.78 -11.05 -8.80
C TRP A 87 -21.63 -11.62 -9.94
N ARG A 88 -21.03 -12.30 -10.93
CA ARG A 88 -21.78 -12.97 -12.00
C ARG A 88 -22.81 -13.97 -11.48
N LYS A 89 -22.50 -14.68 -10.38
CA LYS A 89 -23.38 -15.68 -9.75
C LYS A 89 -24.50 -15.06 -8.90
N LEU A 90 -24.28 -13.88 -8.32
CA LEU A 90 -25.23 -13.20 -7.43
C LEU A 90 -26.10 -12.18 -8.16
N CYS A 91 -25.50 -11.33 -8.99
CA CYS A 91 -26.17 -10.29 -9.77
C CYS A 91 -25.32 -9.99 -11.03
N PRO A 92 -25.63 -10.60 -12.19
CA PRO A 92 -24.89 -10.37 -13.44
C PRO A 92 -24.77 -8.90 -13.86
N LEU A 93 -25.76 -8.07 -13.54
CA LEU A 93 -25.73 -6.63 -13.81
C LEU A 93 -24.61 -5.90 -13.04
N ALA A 94 -24.22 -6.43 -11.87
CA ALA A 94 -23.16 -5.91 -11.02
C ALA A 94 -21.77 -6.51 -11.32
N GLU A 95 -21.62 -7.34 -12.35
CA GLU A 95 -20.34 -8.00 -12.70
C GLU A 95 -19.19 -6.98 -12.93
N GLY A 96 -19.51 -5.77 -13.40
CA GLY A 96 -18.56 -4.67 -13.54
C GLY A 96 -17.86 -4.26 -12.24
N ILE A 97 -18.45 -4.50 -11.06
CA ILE A 97 -17.81 -4.25 -9.76
C ILE A 97 -16.58 -5.14 -9.59
N GLY A 98 -16.68 -6.41 -9.98
CA GLY A 98 -15.54 -7.34 -9.94
C GLY A 98 -14.41 -6.91 -10.87
N TYR A 99 -14.73 -6.43 -12.09
CA TYR A 99 -13.73 -5.92 -13.03
C TYR A 99 -13.05 -4.64 -12.51
N ALA A 100 -13.80 -3.74 -11.88
CA ALA A 100 -13.24 -2.56 -11.23
C ALA A 100 -12.31 -2.92 -10.07
N GLY A 101 -12.71 -3.87 -9.20
CA GLY A 101 -11.87 -4.38 -8.11
C GLY A 101 -10.56 -5.01 -8.61
N GLN A 102 -10.61 -5.79 -9.70
CA GLN A 102 -9.41 -6.35 -10.33
C GLN A 102 -8.46 -5.27 -10.90
N LEU A 103 -9.00 -4.20 -11.48
CA LEU A 103 -8.19 -3.07 -11.96
C LEU A 103 -7.54 -2.32 -10.78
N ILE A 104 -8.26 -2.11 -9.68
CA ILE A 104 -7.73 -1.51 -8.45
C ILE A 104 -6.60 -2.37 -7.87
N LEU A 105 -6.78 -3.70 -7.78
CA LEU A 105 -5.73 -4.63 -7.35
C LEU A 105 -4.49 -4.56 -8.24
N PHE A 106 -4.68 -4.49 -9.56
CA PHE A 106 -3.57 -4.37 -10.50
C PHE A 106 -2.75 -3.09 -10.25
N TYR A 107 -3.40 -1.92 -10.10
CA TYR A 107 -2.69 -0.69 -9.76
C TYR A 107 -2.05 -0.74 -8.36
N SER A 108 -2.74 -1.31 -7.36
CA SER A 108 -2.21 -1.47 -6.00
C SER A 108 -0.91 -2.29 -6.01
N CYS A 109 -0.88 -3.41 -6.73
CA CYS A 109 0.32 -4.23 -6.91
C CYS A 109 1.49 -3.44 -7.53
N MET A 110 1.23 -2.49 -8.44
CA MET A 110 2.31 -1.66 -9.02
C MET A 110 2.92 -0.72 -7.99
N CYS A 111 2.07 -0.07 -7.19
CA CYS A 111 2.49 0.94 -6.22
C CYS A 111 3.15 0.31 -4.98
N TYR A 112 2.62 -0.80 -4.46
CA TYR A 112 3.16 -1.46 -3.27
C TYR A 112 4.58 -2.02 -3.48
N ILE A 113 4.89 -2.53 -4.67
CA ILE A 113 6.25 -3.03 -4.98
C ILE A 113 7.28 -1.88 -4.95
N ILE A 114 6.91 -0.64 -5.29
CA ILE A 114 7.84 0.53 -5.20
C ILE A 114 8.24 0.76 -3.73
N ILE A 115 7.26 0.74 -2.83
CA ILE A 115 7.45 0.91 -1.39
C ILE A 115 8.34 -0.21 -0.82
N LEU A 116 8.11 -1.46 -1.24
CA LEU A 116 8.95 -2.60 -0.85
C LEU A 116 10.38 -2.47 -1.38
N ALA A 117 10.56 -1.96 -2.61
CA ALA A 117 11.89 -1.70 -3.18
C ALA A 117 12.63 -0.60 -2.41
N TRP A 118 11.94 0.47 -1.99
CA TRP A 118 12.51 1.47 -1.08
C TRP A 118 12.88 0.85 0.26
N ALA A 119 12.00 0.08 0.89
CA ALA A 119 12.30 -0.56 2.18
C ALA A 119 13.50 -1.52 2.10
N LEU A 120 13.65 -2.28 0.99
CA LEU A 120 14.82 -3.12 0.73
C LEU A 120 16.10 -2.29 0.52
N PHE A 121 16.02 -1.16 -0.19
CA PHE A 121 17.15 -0.23 -0.36
C PHE A 121 17.61 0.33 0.99
N TYR A 122 16.70 0.83 1.82
CA TYR A 122 17.02 1.34 3.15
C TYR A 122 17.54 0.23 4.10
N LEU A 123 16.98 -0.99 4.03
CA LEU A 123 17.49 -2.16 4.77
C LEU A 123 18.92 -2.53 4.35
N TYR A 124 19.25 -2.46 3.05
CA TYR A 124 20.63 -2.68 2.60
C TYR A 124 21.60 -1.67 3.22
N PHE A 125 21.20 -0.39 3.25
CA PHE A 125 22.02 0.67 3.84
C PHE A 125 22.04 0.66 5.39
N SER A 126 21.08 0.03 6.08
CA SER A 126 21.10 -0.06 7.55
C SER A 126 22.21 -0.94 8.11
N PHE A 127 22.84 -1.79 7.28
CA PHE A 127 24.05 -2.55 7.63
C PHE A 127 25.35 -1.74 7.51
N SER A 128 25.29 -0.46 7.11
CA SER A 128 26.46 0.42 7.01
C SER A 128 26.97 0.82 8.40
N SER A 129 28.30 0.98 8.55
CA SER A 129 28.93 1.40 9.82
C SER A 129 28.47 2.78 10.29
N GLN A 130 28.16 3.69 9.37
CA GLN A 130 27.38 4.90 9.61
C GLN A 130 26.17 4.88 8.68
N LEU A 131 24.99 5.23 9.19
CA LEU A 131 23.77 5.31 8.37
C LEU A 131 23.89 6.52 7.42
N PRO A 132 23.63 6.38 6.10
CA PRO A 132 23.79 7.48 5.16
C PRO A 132 22.95 8.72 5.47
N TRP A 133 21.80 8.55 6.13
CA TRP A 133 20.88 9.61 6.54
C TRP A 133 21.17 10.19 7.94
N ALA A 134 22.22 9.74 8.64
CA ALA A 134 22.59 10.25 9.96
C ALA A 134 23.43 11.53 9.93
N SER A 135 24.00 11.90 8.77
CA SER A 135 24.88 13.07 8.65
C SER A 135 24.55 13.97 7.46
N CYS A 136 24.66 15.28 7.69
CA CYS A 136 24.50 16.29 6.64
C CYS A 136 25.73 16.42 5.72
N SER A 137 26.73 15.53 5.79
CA SER A 137 28.00 15.61 5.05
C SER A 137 28.01 14.95 3.66
N ASN A 138 26.86 14.50 3.15
CA ASN A 138 26.72 13.97 1.79
C ASN A 138 26.52 15.08 0.74
N THR A 139 26.72 14.73 -0.54
CA THR A 139 26.62 15.64 -1.69
C THR A 139 25.21 16.17 -1.98
N TRP A 140 24.19 15.71 -1.27
CA TRP A 140 22.77 15.98 -1.53
C TRP A 140 22.03 16.75 -0.41
N ASN A 141 22.73 17.16 0.66
CA ASN A 141 22.08 17.73 1.84
C ASN A 141 21.91 19.27 1.77
N SER A 142 20.86 19.78 2.40
CA SER A 142 20.61 21.20 2.67
C SER A 142 19.88 21.30 4.02
N GLY A 143 20.31 22.18 4.93
CA GLY A 143 20.01 22.04 6.36
C GLY A 143 19.08 23.09 6.97
N LEU A 144 18.32 22.67 7.99
CA LEU A 144 17.77 23.46 9.12
C LEU A 144 17.23 22.50 10.22
N THR A 145 16.77 23.03 11.36
CA THR A 145 16.71 22.38 12.70
C THR A 145 15.45 22.75 13.52
N LEU A 146 15.16 22.08 14.67
CA LEU A 146 14.30 22.44 15.86
C LEU A 146 13.00 21.59 16.16
N PRO A 147 12.93 20.77 17.26
CA PRO A 147 11.64 20.33 17.93
C PRO A 147 11.64 20.00 19.52
N GLY A 148 10.52 19.94 20.30
CA GLY A 148 10.35 19.39 21.73
C GLY A 148 9.55 18.04 22.05
N ALA A 149 10.02 17.22 23.04
CA ALA A 149 9.69 15.78 23.31
C ALA A 149 8.27 15.44 23.77
N LEU A 150 7.98 15.87 25.00
CA LEU A 150 6.95 15.29 25.87
C LEU A 150 5.54 15.62 25.35
N GLN A 151 5.50 16.57 24.44
CA GLN A 151 4.38 16.90 23.58
C GLN A 151 3.91 15.68 22.78
N GLY A 152 4.77 14.90 22.11
CA GLY A 152 4.34 13.96 21.06
C GLY A 152 3.29 12.93 21.49
N VAL A 153 3.47 12.30 22.66
CA VAL A 153 2.51 11.32 23.21
C VAL A 153 1.25 12.01 23.77
N VAL A 154 1.39 13.19 24.36
CA VAL A 154 0.26 13.97 24.87
C VAL A 154 -0.61 14.46 23.71
N PHE A 155 -0.02 15.00 22.64
CA PHE A 155 -0.72 15.52 21.46
C PHE A 155 -1.38 14.41 20.60
N TYR A 156 -0.82 13.19 20.56
CA TYR A 156 -1.50 12.06 19.90
C TYR A 156 -2.85 11.72 20.55
N LEU A 157 -2.94 11.86 21.88
CA LEU A 157 -4.13 11.48 22.65
C LEU A 157 -4.99 12.65 23.15
N TYR A 158 -4.49 13.90 23.13
CA TYR A 158 -5.22 15.04 23.66
C TYR A 158 -6.52 15.22 22.86
N PRO A 159 -7.70 15.06 23.48
CA PRO A 159 -8.95 15.15 22.75
C PRO A 159 -9.30 16.63 22.56
N ASP A 160 -9.40 17.07 21.31
CA ASP A 160 -10.05 18.33 20.97
C ASP A 160 -11.44 18.06 20.37
N PRO A 161 -12.53 18.20 21.14
CA PRO A 161 -13.88 17.94 20.66
C PRO A 161 -14.36 18.92 19.60
N SER A 162 -13.70 20.08 19.40
CA SER A 162 -14.12 21.06 18.39
C SER A 162 -14.05 20.49 16.97
N HIS A 163 -13.03 19.67 16.69
CA HIS A 163 -12.84 18.98 15.41
C HIS A 163 -13.96 17.99 15.07
N LEU A 164 -14.72 17.47 16.05
CA LEU A 164 -15.86 16.58 15.79
C LEU A 164 -17.02 17.27 15.05
N THR A 165 -17.02 18.61 15.00
CA THR A 165 -18.01 19.39 14.25
C THR A 165 -17.71 19.50 12.74
N ASP A 166 -16.48 19.17 12.31
CA ASP A 166 -16.08 19.22 10.91
C ASP A 166 -16.46 17.91 10.16
N PRO A 167 -17.30 17.96 9.11
CA PRO A 167 -17.62 16.79 8.29
C PRO A 167 -16.39 16.09 7.68
N GLN A 168 -15.27 16.80 7.45
CA GLN A 168 -14.04 16.19 6.91
C GLN A 168 -13.49 15.12 7.85
N VAL A 169 -13.53 15.35 9.17
CA VAL A 169 -13.07 14.38 10.18
C VAL A 169 -13.83 13.05 10.07
N TRP A 170 -15.14 13.12 9.82
CA TRP A 170 -15.99 11.95 9.63
C TRP A 170 -15.71 11.24 8.29
N MET A 171 -15.46 12.00 7.21
CA MET A 171 -15.09 11.42 5.92
C MET A 171 -13.69 10.76 5.96
N GLU A 172 -12.71 11.37 6.63
CA GLU A 172 -11.39 10.79 6.83
C GLU A 172 -11.45 9.53 7.69
N ALA A 173 -12.20 9.55 8.81
CA ALA A 173 -12.44 8.38 9.65
C ALA A 173 -13.11 7.22 8.89
N GLY A 174 -14.16 7.51 8.12
CA GLY A 174 -14.81 6.53 7.25
C GLY A 174 -13.84 5.96 6.22
N SER A 175 -13.15 6.82 5.46
CA SER A 175 -12.20 6.39 4.42
C SER A 175 -11.09 5.49 4.97
N GLN A 176 -10.58 5.79 6.17
CA GLN A 176 -9.54 4.99 6.82
C GLN A 176 -10.01 3.56 7.11
N ILE A 177 -11.28 3.34 7.43
CA ILE A 177 -11.85 1.99 7.57
C ILE A 177 -11.88 1.26 6.23
N PHE A 178 -12.41 1.88 5.17
CA PHE A 178 -12.47 1.26 3.84
C PHE A 178 -11.08 0.87 3.33
N PHE A 179 -10.09 1.76 3.44
CA PHE A 179 -8.72 1.47 3.00
C PHE A 179 -7.99 0.48 3.91
N SER A 180 -8.11 0.58 5.24
CA SER A 180 -7.40 -0.32 6.15
C SER A 180 -7.96 -1.74 6.14
N TYR A 181 -9.26 -1.91 5.92
CA TYR A 181 -9.89 -3.24 5.85
C TYR A 181 -9.89 -3.82 4.42
N SER A 182 -9.39 -3.09 3.41
CA SER A 182 -9.44 -3.47 1.98
C SER A 182 -10.86 -3.73 1.43
N LEU A 183 -11.84 -2.94 1.88
CA LEU A 183 -13.25 -3.10 1.50
C LEU A 183 -13.54 -2.61 0.08
N GLY A 184 -14.44 -3.30 -0.62
CA GLY A 184 -14.91 -3.00 -1.97
C GLY A 184 -14.00 -3.50 -3.10
N VAL A 185 -12.84 -4.06 -2.77
CA VAL A 185 -11.81 -4.48 -3.74
C VAL A 185 -11.98 -5.95 -4.18
N GLY A 186 -12.69 -6.76 -3.39
CA GLY A 186 -12.93 -8.18 -3.66
C GLY A 186 -11.89 -9.14 -3.08
N THR A 187 -10.87 -8.63 -2.38
CA THR A 187 -9.83 -9.44 -1.71
C THR A 187 -10.42 -10.35 -0.63
N LEU A 188 -11.28 -9.80 0.23
CA LEU A 188 -11.96 -10.57 1.29
C LEU A 188 -12.92 -11.61 0.71
N THR A 189 -13.55 -11.29 -0.42
CA THR A 189 -14.35 -12.25 -1.20
C THR A 189 -13.50 -13.44 -1.66
N VAL A 190 -12.29 -13.21 -2.19
CA VAL A 190 -11.39 -14.30 -2.58
C VAL A 190 -10.91 -15.10 -1.36
N LEU A 191 -10.44 -14.46 -0.29
CA LEU A 191 -9.97 -15.19 0.90
C LEU A 191 -11.09 -16.00 1.57
N GLY A 192 -12.31 -15.46 1.60
CA GLY A 192 -13.51 -16.17 2.05
C GLY A 192 -13.90 -17.34 1.14
N SER A 193 -13.67 -17.26 -0.17
CA SER A 193 -14.00 -18.31 -1.15
C SER A 193 -13.24 -19.63 -0.99
N TYR A 194 -12.20 -19.64 -0.16
CA TYR A 194 -11.40 -20.83 0.18
C TYR A 194 -11.78 -21.44 1.55
N ASN A 195 -12.69 -20.82 2.31
CA ASN A 195 -13.23 -21.40 3.54
C ASN A 195 -14.24 -22.51 3.25
N THR A 196 -14.37 -23.46 4.19
CA THR A 196 -15.48 -24.41 4.16
C THR A 196 -16.82 -23.70 4.39
N TYR A 197 -17.89 -24.18 3.74
CA TYR A 197 -19.21 -23.54 3.78
C TYR A 197 -19.74 -23.32 5.21
N ASN A 198 -19.47 -24.26 6.12
CA ASN A 198 -19.91 -24.23 7.53
C ASN A 198 -18.95 -23.46 8.48
N ASN A 199 -17.88 -22.82 7.99
CA ASN A 199 -17.00 -22.04 8.86
C ASN A 199 -17.74 -20.84 9.47
N ASN A 200 -17.50 -20.55 10.75
CA ASN A 200 -18.08 -19.40 11.43
C ASN A 200 -17.32 -18.10 11.10
N CYS A 201 -17.56 -17.57 9.89
CA CYS A 201 -16.98 -16.31 9.44
C CYS A 201 -17.39 -15.12 10.31
N TYR A 202 -18.58 -15.12 10.94
CA TYR A 202 -19.04 -14.03 11.82
C TYR A 202 -18.04 -13.73 12.96
N LYS A 203 -17.62 -14.78 13.68
CA LYS A 203 -16.62 -14.62 14.76
C LYS A 203 -15.25 -14.24 14.22
N ASP A 204 -14.87 -14.78 13.07
CA ASP A 204 -13.57 -14.52 12.46
C ASP A 204 -13.45 -13.04 12.04
N CYS A 205 -14.43 -12.53 11.30
CA CYS A 205 -14.51 -11.14 10.89
C CYS A 205 -14.47 -10.17 12.09
N LEU A 206 -15.22 -10.46 13.16
CA LEU A 206 -15.21 -9.64 14.37
C LEU A 206 -13.82 -9.54 14.99
N TRP A 207 -13.15 -10.67 15.20
CA TRP A 207 -11.80 -10.68 15.79
C TRP A 207 -10.74 -10.04 14.88
N LEU A 208 -10.86 -10.21 13.56
CA LEU A 208 -9.96 -9.60 12.58
C LEU A 208 -10.11 -8.06 12.53
N CYS A 209 -11.34 -7.55 12.57
CA CYS A 209 -11.59 -6.09 12.66
C CYS A 209 -11.00 -5.51 13.95
N LEU A 210 -11.20 -6.18 15.10
CA LEU A 210 -10.63 -5.77 16.38
C LEU A 210 -9.09 -5.83 16.38
N LEU A 211 -8.49 -6.88 15.81
CA LEU A 211 -7.04 -7.01 15.65
C LEU A 211 -6.47 -5.86 14.82
N ASN A 212 -7.09 -5.52 13.69
CA ASN A 212 -6.65 -4.42 12.84
C ASN A 212 -6.68 -3.07 13.58
N SER A 213 -7.81 -2.74 14.19
CA SER A 213 -8.01 -1.46 14.87
C SER A 213 -7.12 -1.36 16.13
N GLY A 214 -6.97 -2.45 16.89
CA GLY A 214 -6.02 -2.51 18.01
C GLY A 214 -4.57 -2.33 17.56
N THR A 215 -4.16 -2.98 16.46
CA THR A 215 -2.81 -2.84 15.91
C THR A 215 -2.55 -1.41 15.42
N SER A 216 -3.55 -0.75 14.83
CA SER A 216 -3.44 0.66 14.40
C SER A 216 -3.21 1.60 15.59
N VAL A 217 -3.91 1.40 16.71
CA VAL A 217 -3.72 2.18 17.94
C VAL A 217 -2.33 1.94 18.55
N VAL A 218 -1.88 0.67 18.64
CA VAL A 218 -0.54 0.32 19.15
C VAL A 218 0.56 0.89 18.25
N ALA A 219 0.42 0.81 16.93
CA ALA A 219 1.34 1.43 15.98
C ALA A 219 1.34 2.96 16.11
N GLY A 220 0.20 3.58 16.43
CA GLY A 220 0.11 5.00 16.75
C GLY A 220 0.95 5.42 17.94
N PHE A 221 0.89 4.67 19.05
CA PHE A 221 1.79 4.89 20.18
C PHE A 221 3.27 4.74 19.79
N ALA A 222 3.62 3.68 19.05
CA ALA A 222 5.00 3.47 18.61
C ALA A 222 5.50 4.64 17.75
N VAL A 223 4.76 5.02 16.71
CA VAL A 223 5.13 6.11 15.80
C VAL A 223 5.17 7.46 16.51
N PHE A 224 4.14 7.85 17.27
CA PHE A 224 4.13 9.15 17.94
C PHE A 224 5.08 9.26 19.14
N SER A 225 5.51 8.15 19.74
CA SER A 225 6.61 8.16 20.71
C SER A 225 7.97 8.42 20.04
N VAL A 226 8.21 7.82 18.87
CA VAL A 226 9.45 8.02 18.08
C VAL A 226 9.47 9.39 17.41
N LEU A 227 8.36 9.84 16.84
CA LEU A 227 8.21 11.22 16.36
C LEU A 227 8.34 12.21 17.50
N GLY A 228 7.77 11.94 18.68
CA GLY A 228 7.97 12.78 19.87
C GLY A 228 9.45 12.87 20.25
N PHE A 229 10.18 11.76 20.26
CA PHE A 229 11.62 11.74 20.53
C PHE A 229 12.45 12.46 19.47
N MET A 230 12.23 12.22 18.16
CA MET A 230 12.86 13.01 17.09
C MET A 230 12.51 14.48 17.26
N ALA A 231 11.23 14.71 17.52
CA ALA A 231 10.71 15.97 17.90
C ALA A 231 11.24 16.44 19.25
N HIS A 232 12.25 15.88 19.92
CA HIS A 232 12.86 16.46 21.13
C HIS A 232 14.23 17.07 20.89
N GLU A 233 14.96 16.52 19.94
CA GLU A 233 16.42 16.62 19.96
C GLU A 233 16.93 17.94 19.34
N GLN A 234 16.19 19.08 19.43
CA GLN A 234 16.67 20.48 19.21
C GLN A 234 15.80 21.67 19.79
N GLY A 235 14.48 21.85 19.52
CA GLY A 235 13.70 22.99 20.11
C GLY A 235 12.29 23.55 19.69
N VAL A 236 11.54 23.14 18.64
CA VAL A 236 10.11 23.56 18.34
C VAL A 236 8.99 22.46 18.36
N ALA A 237 8.32 22.06 17.26
CA ALA A 237 6.99 21.37 17.27
C ALA A 237 6.85 20.07 16.45
N ILE A 238 5.95 19.17 16.89
CA ILE A 238 5.66 17.87 16.23
C ILE A 238 4.95 18.02 14.86
N GLU A 239 4.24 19.13 14.64
CA GLU A 239 3.62 19.48 13.35
C GLU A 239 4.64 19.51 12.19
N GLU A 240 5.91 19.84 12.48
CA GLU A 240 6.96 19.98 11.48
C GLU A 240 7.67 18.65 11.16
N VAL A 241 7.48 17.59 11.97
CA VAL A 241 8.06 16.25 11.72
C VAL A 241 7.01 15.18 11.37
N ALA A 242 5.74 15.43 11.67
CA ALA A 242 4.64 14.52 11.41
C ALA A 242 4.16 14.60 9.95
N GLU A 243 4.95 14.04 9.02
CA GLU A 243 4.55 13.90 7.62
C GLU A 243 3.43 12.86 7.42
N SER A 244 2.69 12.97 6.32
CA SER A 244 1.67 11.97 5.95
C SER A 244 2.22 10.97 4.95
N GLY A 245 1.84 9.69 5.07
CA GLY A 245 2.15 8.68 4.04
C GLY A 245 3.62 8.23 4.05
N PRO A 246 4.22 7.92 2.88
CA PRO A 246 5.55 7.31 2.82
C PRO A 246 6.67 8.17 3.42
N GLY A 247 6.58 9.50 3.34
CA GLY A 247 7.57 10.42 3.94
C GLY A 247 7.79 10.15 5.43
N LEU A 248 6.72 9.81 6.16
CA LEU A 248 6.82 9.45 7.57
C LEU A 248 7.75 8.26 7.83
N ALA A 249 7.71 7.23 6.99
CA ALA A 249 8.49 6.01 7.16
C ALA A 249 9.87 6.04 6.49
N PHE A 250 10.07 6.87 5.47
CA PHE A 250 11.34 6.95 4.73
C PHE A 250 12.16 8.22 5.02
N ILE A 251 11.58 9.24 5.66
CA ILE A 251 12.25 10.50 6.02
C ILE A 251 12.26 10.67 7.55
N ALA A 252 11.08 10.85 8.16
CA ALA A 252 10.99 11.16 9.59
C ALA A 252 11.48 10.00 10.49
N TYR A 253 10.95 8.78 10.31
CA TYR A 253 11.32 7.64 11.17
C TYR A 253 12.82 7.25 11.07
N PRO A 254 13.46 7.23 9.88
CA PRO A 254 14.89 6.91 9.78
C PRO A 254 15.78 8.01 10.38
N GLN A 255 15.37 9.28 10.29
CA GLN A 255 16.01 10.41 10.96
C GLN A 255 15.89 10.29 12.48
N ALA A 256 14.70 9.97 13.00
CA ALA A 256 14.48 9.69 14.42
C ALA A 256 15.39 8.57 14.95
N VAL A 257 15.45 7.46 14.20
CA VAL A 257 16.28 6.30 14.52
C VAL A 257 17.77 6.64 14.52
N ALA A 258 18.24 7.50 13.61
CA ALA A 258 19.64 7.91 13.56
C ALA A 258 20.12 8.65 14.83
N MET A 259 19.19 9.21 15.62
CA MET A 259 19.47 9.91 16.88
C MET A 259 19.45 8.96 18.10
N MET A 260 19.04 7.69 17.92
CA MET A 260 18.94 6.69 19.00
C MET A 260 20.26 5.95 19.24
N PRO A 261 20.49 5.40 20.45
CA PRO A 261 21.59 4.46 20.69
C PRO A 261 21.39 3.17 19.87
N LEU A 262 22.47 2.68 19.25
CA LEU A 262 22.49 1.53 18.32
C LEU A 262 21.54 1.70 17.12
N PRO A 263 21.67 2.80 16.34
CA PRO A 263 20.68 3.18 15.33
C PRO A 263 20.54 2.13 14.20
N GLN A 264 21.60 1.38 13.89
CA GLN A 264 21.57 0.28 12.90
C GLN A 264 20.59 -0.84 13.29
N LEU A 265 20.50 -1.17 14.59
CA LEU A 265 19.60 -2.22 15.08
C LEU A 265 18.14 -1.82 14.84
N TRP A 266 17.76 -0.62 15.30
CA TRP A 266 16.41 -0.10 15.18
C TRP A 266 16.00 0.14 13.71
N ALA A 267 16.91 0.64 12.88
CA ALA A 267 16.68 0.81 11.44
C ALA A 267 16.42 -0.56 10.76
N THR A 268 17.27 -1.55 11.05
CA THR A 268 17.12 -2.90 10.51
C THR A 268 15.80 -3.54 10.93
N CYS A 269 15.44 -3.46 12.22
CA CYS A 269 14.14 -3.95 12.71
C CYS A 269 12.95 -3.23 12.06
N PHE A 270 13.02 -1.90 11.90
CA PHE A 270 11.97 -1.10 11.29
C PHE A 270 11.78 -1.43 9.80
N PHE A 271 12.84 -1.48 9.00
CA PHE A 271 12.71 -1.80 7.58
C PHE A 271 12.32 -3.26 7.33
N ILE A 272 12.75 -4.21 8.17
CA ILE A 272 12.21 -5.59 8.15
C ILE A 272 10.71 -5.58 8.45
N MET A 273 10.23 -4.84 9.45
CA MET A 273 8.80 -4.71 9.75
C MET A 273 8.02 -4.13 8.56
N ILE A 274 8.51 -3.06 7.93
CA ILE A 274 7.89 -2.46 6.73
C ILE A 274 7.85 -3.47 5.56
N ILE A 275 8.92 -4.25 5.36
CA ILE A 275 8.96 -5.29 4.33
C ILE A 275 7.93 -6.40 4.61
N LEU A 276 7.84 -6.90 5.85
CA LEU A 276 6.88 -7.96 6.21
C LEU A 276 5.43 -7.47 6.03
N LEU A 277 5.09 -6.30 6.57
CA LEU A 277 3.77 -5.67 6.43
C LEU A 277 3.37 -5.42 4.97
N GLY A 278 4.33 -5.07 4.11
CA GLY A 278 4.06 -4.87 2.68
C GLY A 278 3.98 -6.18 1.88
N LEU A 279 4.79 -7.19 2.23
CA LEU A 279 4.82 -8.48 1.52
C LEU A 279 3.54 -9.29 1.72
N ASP A 280 3.01 -9.35 2.95
CA ASP A 280 1.80 -10.13 3.23
C ASP A 280 0.59 -9.57 2.46
N THR A 281 0.41 -8.24 2.48
CA THR A 281 -0.60 -7.54 1.66
C THR A 281 -0.38 -7.79 0.16
N GLN A 282 0.87 -7.77 -0.32
CA GLN A 282 1.20 -7.99 -1.73
C GLN A 282 0.91 -9.43 -2.19
N PHE A 283 1.22 -10.44 -1.36
CA PHE A 283 0.90 -11.84 -1.67
C PHE A 283 -0.60 -12.07 -1.76
N VAL A 284 -1.37 -11.49 -0.83
CA VAL A 284 -2.83 -11.59 -0.86
C VAL A 284 -3.43 -10.87 -2.07
N ALA A 285 -2.95 -9.68 -2.42
CA ALA A 285 -3.39 -8.95 -3.62
C ALA A 285 -3.12 -9.75 -4.90
N MET A 286 -1.96 -10.40 -4.99
CA MET A 286 -1.61 -11.29 -6.10
C MET A 286 -2.53 -12.53 -6.13
N GLU A 287 -2.79 -13.19 -5.00
CA GLU A 287 -3.69 -14.35 -4.95
C GLU A 287 -5.15 -13.97 -5.29
N ALA A 288 -5.59 -12.74 -4.96
CA ALA A 288 -6.89 -12.20 -5.35
C ALA A 288 -7.04 -12.01 -6.87
N VAL A 289 -5.97 -11.60 -7.55
CA VAL A 289 -5.92 -11.57 -9.02
C VAL A 289 -5.88 -12.99 -9.59
N MET A 290 -4.97 -13.84 -9.10
CA MET A 290 -4.78 -15.21 -9.57
C MET A 290 -6.06 -16.07 -9.46
N THR A 291 -6.74 -16.02 -8.32
CA THR A 291 -7.99 -16.77 -8.09
C THR A 291 -9.07 -16.32 -9.06
N THR A 292 -9.25 -15.00 -9.22
CA THR A 292 -10.27 -14.44 -10.10
C THR A 292 -10.01 -14.80 -11.57
N MET A 293 -8.75 -14.80 -12.01
CA MET A 293 -8.37 -15.26 -13.35
C MET A 293 -8.58 -16.78 -13.52
N LYS A 294 -8.21 -17.59 -12.52
CA LYS A 294 -8.45 -19.06 -12.52
C LYS A 294 -9.93 -19.44 -12.59
N ASP A 295 -10.82 -18.62 -12.03
CA ASP A 295 -12.27 -18.85 -12.07
C ASP A 295 -12.93 -18.28 -13.34
N LEU A 296 -12.36 -17.23 -13.94
CA LEU A 296 -12.78 -16.75 -15.27
C LEU A 296 -12.40 -17.68 -16.43
N PHE A 297 -11.19 -18.27 -16.39
CA PHE A 297 -10.66 -19.10 -17.47
C PHE A 297 -10.26 -20.52 -16.99
N PRO A 298 -11.18 -21.28 -16.37
CA PRO A 298 -10.85 -22.51 -15.65
C PRO A 298 -10.29 -23.60 -16.57
N THR A 299 -10.78 -23.70 -17.82
CA THR A 299 -10.32 -24.67 -18.81
C THR A 299 -8.87 -24.45 -19.27
N VAL A 300 -8.31 -23.26 -19.07
CA VAL A 300 -6.94 -22.88 -19.43
C VAL A 300 -6.04 -22.85 -18.20
N LEU A 301 -6.43 -22.11 -17.15
CA LEU A 301 -5.57 -21.82 -16.00
C LEU A 301 -5.61 -22.86 -14.87
N ARG A 302 -6.55 -23.82 -14.87
CA ARG A 302 -6.53 -24.99 -13.97
C ARG A 302 -5.79 -26.20 -14.56
N ARG A 303 -5.16 -26.05 -15.73
CA ARG A 303 -4.24 -27.06 -16.28
C ARG A 303 -2.90 -26.96 -15.54
N ALA A 304 -2.36 -28.08 -15.06
CA ALA A 304 -1.08 -28.13 -14.35
C ALA A 304 0.02 -27.30 -15.04
N GLY A 305 0.73 -26.48 -14.26
CA GLY A 305 1.79 -25.57 -14.72
C GLY A 305 1.33 -24.22 -15.30
N HIS A 306 0.04 -24.05 -15.63
CA HIS A 306 -0.45 -22.82 -16.27
C HIS A 306 -0.68 -21.69 -15.26
N ARG A 307 -0.96 -21.99 -13.99
CA ARG A 307 -1.02 -21.00 -12.90
C ARG A 307 0.33 -20.32 -12.74
N GLU A 308 1.39 -21.11 -12.69
CA GLU A 308 2.77 -20.68 -12.45
C GLU A 308 3.29 -19.85 -13.63
N ILE A 309 3.00 -20.28 -14.86
CA ILE A 309 3.34 -19.52 -16.08
C ILE A 309 2.58 -18.19 -16.12
N PHE A 310 1.27 -18.18 -15.83
CA PHE A 310 0.50 -16.93 -15.81
C PHE A 310 0.99 -15.98 -14.71
N LEU A 311 1.28 -16.49 -13.51
CA LEU A 311 1.84 -15.72 -12.40
C LEU A 311 3.19 -15.09 -12.78
N LEU A 312 4.08 -15.85 -13.42
CA LEU A 312 5.37 -15.35 -13.89
C LEU A 312 5.20 -14.24 -14.94
N LEU A 313 4.31 -14.43 -15.92
CA LEU A 313 4.00 -13.44 -16.95
C LEU A 313 3.35 -12.18 -16.36
N PHE A 314 2.48 -12.35 -15.38
CA PHE A 314 1.88 -11.25 -14.63
C PHE A 314 2.97 -10.44 -13.91
N CYS A 315 3.79 -11.08 -13.07
CA CYS A 315 4.90 -10.42 -12.36
C CYS A 315 5.90 -9.73 -13.31
N LEU A 316 6.22 -10.34 -14.45
CA LEU A 316 7.11 -9.73 -15.44
C LEU A 316 6.46 -8.51 -16.13
N THR A 317 5.15 -8.57 -16.40
CA THR A 317 4.39 -7.42 -16.91
C THR A 317 4.35 -6.28 -15.89
N CYS A 318 4.12 -6.62 -14.61
CA CYS A 318 4.16 -5.68 -13.50
C CYS A 318 5.53 -4.97 -13.43
N PHE A 319 6.62 -5.74 -13.47
CA PHE A 319 7.99 -5.24 -13.43
C PHE A 319 8.31 -4.32 -14.63
N VAL A 320 7.95 -4.71 -15.85
CA VAL A 320 8.20 -3.90 -17.06
C VAL A 320 7.42 -2.58 -17.02
N LEU A 321 6.15 -2.60 -16.60
CA LEU A 321 5.37 -1.38 -16.40
C LEU A 321 5.95 -0.51 -15.28
N GLN A 322 6.43 -1.13 -14.21
CA GLN A 322 7.05 -0.42 -13.10
C GLN A 322 8.38 0.24 -13.49
N LEU A 323 9.20 -0.35 -14.37
CA LEU A 323 10.39 0.32 -14.92
C LEU A 323 10.02 1.62 -15.67
N VAL A 324 8.90 1.63 -16.40
CA VAL A 324 8.36 2.84 -17.02
C VAL A 324 7.85 3.83 -15.96
N MET A 325 7.19 3.35 -14.91
CA MET A 325 6.70 4.22 -13.82
C MET A 325 7.84 4.83 -13.01
N VAL A 326 8.88 4.08 -12.65
CA VAL A 326 10.02 4.56 -11.85
C VAL A 326 10.84 5.61 -12.61
N THR A 327 11.04 5.43 -13.92
CA THR A 327 11.69 6.44 -14.79
C THR A 327 10.82 7.68 -15.07
N GLN A 328 9.56 7.66 -14.66
CA GLN A 328 8.62 8.79 -14.66
C GLN A 328 8.19 9.16 -13.22
N GLY A 329 8.82 8.57 -12.20
CA GLY A 329 8.19 8.34 -10.90
C GLY A 329 7.93 9.62 -10.13
N SER A 330 8.93 10.50 -10.06
CA SER A 330 8.80 11.82 -9.45
C SER A 330 7.77 12.71 -10.15
N PHE A 331 7.59 12.58 -11.46
CA PHE A 331 6.54 13.30 -12.21
C PHE A 331 5.15 12.74 -11.89
N ILE A 332 4.97 11.42 -11.89
CA ILE A 332 3.68 10.79 -11.61
C ILE A 332 3.27 10.94 -10.14
N PHE A 333 4.22 10.85 -9.19
CA PHE A 333 3.96 11.16 -7.78
C PHE A 333 3.53 12.63 -7.61
N SER A 334 4.17 13.57 -8.31
CA SER A 334 3.76 14.99 -8.33
C SER A 334 2.38 15.23 -8.98
N VAL A 335 1.94 14.36 -9.91
CA VAL A 335 0.58 14.40 -10.49
C VAL A 335 -0.45 13.81 -9.53
N VAL A 336 -0.11 12.72 -8.82
CA VAL A 336 -1.02 12.00 -7.92
C VAL A 336 -1.19 12.72 -6.57
N GLU A 337 -0.13 13.34 -6.06
CA GLU A 337 -0.15 14.18 -4.85
C GLU A 337 -0.39 15.67 -5.16
N TYR A 338 -0.91 16.01 -6.34
CA TYR A 338 -1.12 17.39 -6.78
C TYR A 338 -1.95 18.18 -5.75
N GLN A 339 -1.31 19.16 -5.13
CA GLN A 339 -1.94 20.24 -4.39
C GLN A 339 -1.81 21.54 -5.20
N PRO A 340 -2.86 22.38 -5.29
CA PRO A 340 -2.76 23.64 -6.00
C PRO A 340 -1.73 24.54 -5.31
N LEU A 341 -0.68 24.93 -6.05
CA LEU A 341 0.34 25.87 -5.58
C LEU A 341 -0.33 27.19 -5.17
N THR A 342 -0.33 27.49 -3.87
CA THR A 342 -0.82 28.76 -3.32
C THR A 342 0.36 29.67 -2.97
N PHE A 343 0.44 30.84 -3.59
CA PHE A 343 1.38 31.87 -3.16
C PHE A 343 0.76 32.68 -2.00
N ASN A 344 1.44 32.72 -0.85
CA ASN A 344 0.99 33.39 0.37
C ASN A 344 -0.45 33.05 0.81
N ARG A 345 -0.93 31.82 0.61
CA ARG A 345 -2.29 31.32 0.97
C ARG A 345 -3.49 32.03 0.31
N TRP A 346 -3.30 33.15 -0.39
CA TRP A 346 -4.39 33.93 -1.02
C TRP A 346 -4.39 33.90 -2.55
N TYR A 347 -3.27 33.57 -3.18
CA TYR A 347 -3.15 33.56 -4.65
C TYR A 347 -2.99 32.14 -5.18
N VAL A 348 -4.04 31.65 -5.85
CA VAL A 348 -4.01 30.42 -6.66
C VAL A 348 -3.59 30.81 -8.08
N TYR A 349 -2.64 30.09 -8.67
CA TYR A 349 -2.22 30.38 -10.05
C TYR A 349 -3.34 30.00 -11.05
N PRO A 350 -3.46 30.72 -12.19
CA PRO A 350 -4.44 30.40 -13.22
C PRO A 350 -4.02 29.16 -14.05
N ASP A 351 -5.02 28.44 -14.58
CA ASP A 351 -4.85 27.15 -15.28
C ASP A 351 -3.76 27.15 -16.38
N TRP A 352 -3.63 28.24 -17.14
CA TRP A 352 -2.63 28.35 -18.20
C TRP A 352 -1.18 28.28 -17.67
N ALA A 353 -0.93 28.74 -16.44
CA ALA A 353 0.39 28.68 -15.83
C ALA A 353 0.75 27.25 -15.42
N TYR A 354 -0.24 26.47 -14.94
CA TYR A 354 -0.06 25.04 -14.72
C TYR A 354 0.17 24.29 -16.04
N VAL A 355 -0.63 24.55 -17.08
CA VAL A 355 -0.44 23.94 -18.41
C VAL A 355 0.96 24.23 -18.97
N LEU A 356 1.45 25.48 -18.84
CA LEU A 356 2.81 25.86 -19.25
C LEU A 356 3.89 25.11 -18.44
N GLY A 357 3.71 24.98 -17.12
CA GLY A 357 4.60 24.20 -16.25
C GLY A 357 4.64 22.71 -16.62
N TRP A 358 3.48 22.10 -16.89
CA TRP A 358 3.36 20.71 -17.34
C TRP A 358 4.04 20.49 -18.70
N LEU A 359 3.87 21.42 -19.66
CA LEU A 359 4.53 21.35 -20.97
C LEU A 359 6.06 21.45 -20.86
N LEU A 360 6.56 22.36 -20.01
CA LEU A 360 8.00 22.49 -19.76
C LEU A 360 8.58 21.24 -19.09
N ALA A 361 7.90 20.69 -18.07
CA ALA A 361 8.29 19.44 -17.44
C ALA A 361 8.33 18.27 -18.45
N LEU A 362 7.24 18.07 -19.21
CA LEU A 362 7.17 17.05 -20.27
C LEU A 362 8.28 17.20 -21.33
N SER A 363 8.65 18.42 -21.70
CA SER A 363 9.70 18.66 -22.71
C SER A 363 11.06 18.08 -22.28
N SER A 364 11.42 18.22 -21.00
CA SER A 364 12.66 17.65 -20.46
C SER A 364 12.63 16.12 -20.39
N VAL A 365 11.46 15.56 -20.06
CA VAL A 365 11.25 14.11 -19.88
C VAL A 365 11.27 13.35 -21.22
N VAL A 366 10.75 13.95 -22.30
CA VAL A 366 10.79 13.35 -23.64
C VAL A 366 12.22 13.25 -24.18
N LEU A 367 13.08 14.23 -23.87
CA LEU A 367 14.48 14.25 -24.33
C LEU A 367 15.33 13.12 -23.73
N VAL A 368 15.04 12.65 -22.51
CA VAL A 368 15.73 11.51 -21.89
C VAL A 368 15.57 10.23 -22.72
N ARG A 369 14.41 10.04 -23.37
CA ARG A 369 14.17 8.91 -24.29
C ARG A 369 14.97 9.03 -25.60
N GLY A 370 15.23 10.26 -26.06
CA GLY A 370 16.02 10.52 -27.27
C GLY A 370 17.53 10.33 -27.06
N GLY A 371 18.06 10.79 -25.92
CA GLY A 371 19.49 10.71 -25.61
C GLY A 371 20.04 9.29 -25.62
N VAL A 372 19.33 8.35 -24.98
CA VAL A 372 19.75 6.94 -24.83
C VAL A 372 19.79 6.16 -26.15
N TRP A 373 19.07 6.60 -27.19
CA TRP A 373 19.12 6.01 -28.54
C TRP A 373 20.04 6.75 -29.52
N SER A 374 20.57 7.93 -29.14
CA SER A 374 21.47 8.72 -29.99
C SER A 374 22.96 8.45 -29.75
N SER A 375 23.33 7.76 -28.67
CA SER A 375 24.72 7.54 -28.26
C SER A 375 25.21 6.09 -28.45
N SER A 376 25.09 5.57 -29.68
CA SER A 376 25.81 4.43 -30.31
C SER A 376 24.94 3.92 -31.47
N PRO A 377 25.36 4.03 -32.75
CA PRO A 377 26.61 3.41 -33.21
C PRO A 377 27.38 4.18 -34.31
N SER A 378 28.64 4.55 -34.07
CA SER A 378 29.56 4.98 -35.14
C SER A 378 31.04 4.75 -34.80
N ALA A 379 31.37 3.54 -34.34
CA ALA A 379 32.75 3.09 -34.17
C ALA A 379 33.13 2.09 -35.26
N LEU A 380 33.15 2.53 -36.52
CA LEU A 380 33.69 1.77 -37.68
C LEU A 380 33.71 2.65 -38.96
N ALA A 381 34.73 3.51 -39.12
CA ALA A 381 35.23 3.98 -40.43
C ALA A 381 36.51 4.84 -40.30
N LEU A 382 37.63 4.30 -40.80
CA LEU A 382 38.62 4.95 -41.68
C LEU A 382 39.09 6.40 -41.34
N SER A 383 40.36 6.61 -40.97
CA SER A 383 41.55 6.71 -41.85
C SER A 383 41.93 8.19 -42.11
N ASP A 384 43.24 8.43 -42.28
CA ASP A 384 43.85 9.64 -42.84
C ASP A 384 43.80 10.94 -42.01
N ARG A 385 44.67 11.04 -40.98
CA ARG A 385 45.97 11.76 -41.09
C ARG A 385 46.79 11.71 -39.80
#